data_AF-A0A1G0FR05-F1
#
_entry.id   AF-A0A1G0FR05-F1
#
_cell.length_a   1.000
_cell.length_b   1.000
_cell.length_c   1.000
_cell.angle_alpha   90.00
_cell.angle_beta   90.00
_cell.angle_gamma   90.00
#
_symmetry.space_group_name_H-M   'P 1'
#
loop_
_entity.id
_entity.type
_entity.pdbx_description
1 polymer ?
#
loop_
_entity_poly.entity_id
_entity_poly.type
_entity_poly.pdbx_seq_one_letter_code
_entity_poly.pdbx_strand_id
1 'polypeptide(L)'
;MYVPGKAGIMVGANTIPQADRRPWSILLASLLPLWLLSLAITVEGFPRPPISRETALASLVSAGALGIVLLWKKWATLTLLLFSLFPFLLLGPFDEISTTYKTPFIALCALILTIAAVGFQRYRSSRWSLLILVSTAAVTLLLAWHASSAYWSMADDLGYVMCFPDYQGCPPLTGQETPWWVLFFRL
;
A
#
# COMPACT_ATOMS: atom_id res chain seq x y z
N MET A 1 46.72 -51.06 -18.19
CA MET A 1 46.17 -49.84 -18.83
C MET A 1 45.30 -49.14 -17.82
N TYR A 2 45.72 -47.95 -17.39
CA TYR A 2 45.03 -47.12 -16.40
C TYR A 2 44.12 -46.15 -17.17
N VAL A 3 42.81 -46.19 -16.94
CA VAL A 3 41.84 -45.28 -17.56
C VAL A 3 41.62 -44.11 -16.59
N PRO A 4 42.04 -42.87 -16.93
CA PRO A 4 41.89 -41.73 -16.04
C PRO A 4 40.44 -41.21 -16.04
N GLY A 5 40.10 -40.52 -14.95
CA GLY A 5 38.74 -40.26 -14.50
C GLY A 5 37.87 -39.40 -15.42
N LYS A 6 36.58 -39.74 -15.43
CA LYS A 6 35.51 -38.83 -15.86
C LYS A 6 35.49 -37.63 -14.92
N ALA A 7 35.89 -36.47 -15.45
CA ALA A 7 35.64 -35.19 -14.84
C ALA A 7 34.13 -35.05 -14.58
N GLY A 8 33.75 -35.09 -13.31
CA GLY A 8 32.39 -34.78 -12.88
C GLY A 8 32.12 -33.32 -13.19
N ILE A 9 31.32 -33.06 -14.21
CA ILE A 9 30.69 -31.77 -14.42
C ILE A 9 29.71 -31.61 -13.25
N MET A 10 30.16 -30.93 -12.18
CA MET A 10 29.25 -30.38 -11.19
C MET A 10 28.45 -29.28 -11.89
N VAL A 11 27.33 -29.68 -12.49
CA VAL A 11 26.26 -28.75 -12.85
C VAL A 11 25.85 -28.10 -11.55
N GLY A 12 26.27 -26.85 -11.36
CA GLY A 12 25.85 -26.03 -10.23
C GLY A 12 24.35 -26.11 -10.13
N ALA A 13 23.87 -26.77 -9.09
CA ALA A 13 22.45 -26.80 -8.78
C ALA A 13 22.03 -25.34 -8.66
N ASN A 14 21.29 -24.84 -9.66
CA ASN A 14 20.52 -23.62 -9.53
C ASN A 14 19.56 -23.90 -8.37
N THR A 15 19.99 -23.58 -7.15
CA THR A 15 19.14 -23.62 -5.97
C THR A 15 18.09 -22.57 -6.21
N ILE A 16 16.95 -23.01 -6.76
CA ILE A 16 15.73 -22.23 -6.83
C ILE A 16 15.55 -21.65 -5.43
N PRO A 17 15.48 -20.31 -5.27
CA PRO A 17 15.35 -19.71 -3.95
C PRO A 17 14.15 -20.35 -3.27
N GLN A 18 14.42 -21.09 -2.19
CA GLN A 18 13.40 -21.81 -1.45
C GLN A 18 12.42 -20.76 -0.90
N ALA A 19 11.21 -20.72 -1.46
CA ALA A 19 10.18 -19.80 -1.03
C ALA A 19 9.86 -20.07 0.44
N ASP A 20 9.80 -19.00 1.25
CA ASP A 20 9.50 -19.11 2.68
C ASP A 20 8.11 -19.75 2.86
N ARG A 21 8.07 -20.89 3.57
CA ARG A 21 6.85 -21.71 3.79
C ARG A 21 6.05 -21.26 5.02
N ARG A 22 6.09 -19.97 5.36
CA ARG A 22 5.26 -19.44 6.46
C ARG A 22 3.78 -19.75 6.19
N PRO A 23 3.00 -20.10 7.23
CA PRO A 23 1.58 -20.30 7.08
C PRO A 23 0.90 -18.99 6.65
N TRP A 24 -0.16 -19.13 5.85
CA TRP A 24 -0.94 -17.99 5.35
C TRP A 24 -1.51 -17.12 6.49
N SER A 25 -1.80 -17.69 7.65
CA SER A 25 -2.26 -16.93 8.83
C SER A 25 -1.23 -15.89 9.29
N ILE A 26 0.07 -16.24 9.29
CA ILE A 26 1.14 -15.31 9.66
C ILE A 26 1.33 -14.24 8.59
N LEU A 27 1.23 -14.62 7.31
CA LEU A 27 1.27 -13.65 6.20
C LEU A 27 0.13 -12.64 6.34
N LEU A 28 -1.11 -13.10 6.51
CA LEU A 28 -2.28 -12.24 6.69
C LEU A 28 -2.15 -11.35 7.94
N ALA A 29 -1.73 -11.91 9.08
CA ALA A 29 -1.53 -11.15 10.30
C ALA A 29 -0.49 -10.03 10.13
N SER A 30 0.56 -10.27 9.35
CA SER A 30 1.61 -9.27 9.10
C SER A 30 1.19 -8.13 8.17
N LEU A 31 0.07 -8.28 7.45
CA LEU A 31 -0.52 -7.24 6.62
C LEU A 31 -1.46 -6.32 7.42
N LEU A 32 -1.91 -6.74 8.61
CA LEU A 32 -2.84 -5.96 9.42
C LEU A 32 -2.36 -4.53 9.71
N PRO A 33 -1.09 -4.28 10.08
CA PRO A 33 -0.63 -2.91 10.30
C PRO A 33 -0.80 -2.00 9.07
N LEU A 34 -0.49 -2.51 7.87
CA LEU A 34 -0.64 -1.76 6.62
C LEU A 34 -2.10 -1.36 6.39
N TRP A 35 -3.03 -2.31 6.56
CA TRP A 35 -4.45 -2.07 6.36
C TRP A 35 -5.06 -1.17 7.44
N LEU A 36 -4.69 -1.34 8.70
CA LEU A 36 -5.15 -0.50 9.80
C LEU A 36 -4.68 0.95 9.64
N LEU A 37 -3.45 1.16 9.18
CA LEU A 37 -2.93 2.50 8.89
C LEU A 37 -3.60 3.10 7.65
N SER A 38 -3.81 2.30 6.60
CA SER A 38 -4.55 2.72 5.41
C SER A 38 -5.99 3.12 5.77
N LEU A 39 -6.63 2.39 6.68
CA LEU A 39 -7.94 2.75 7.20
C LEU A 39 -7.87 4.05 8.00
N ALA A 40 -6.92 4.18 8.93
CA ALA A 40 -6.79 5.34 9.80
C ALA A 40 -6.66 6.66 9.03
N ILE A 41 -5.91 6.68 7.91
CA ILE A 41 -5.72 7.90 7.10
C ILE A 41 -6.97 8.30 6.26
N THR A 42 -8.03 7.47 6.25
CA THR A 42 -9.31 7.82 5.60
C THR A 42 -10.23 8.65 6.49
N VAL A 43 -9.82 8.97 7.73
CA VAL A 43 -10.66 9.65 8.74
C VAL A 43 -10.94 11.12 8.46
N GLU A 44 -10.23 11.71 7.50
CA GLU A 44 -10.39 13.11 7.12
C GLU A 44 -10.96 13.19 5.70
N GLY A 45 -11.93 14.06 5.50
CA GLY A 45 -12.50 14.39 4.19
C GLY A 45 -14.00 14.61 4.20
N PHE A 46 -14.49 15.02 3.03
CA PHE A 46 -15.89 15.31 2.77
C PHE A 46 -16.36 14.65 1.46
N PRO A 47 -17.55 14.03 1.39
CA PRO A 47 -18.55 13.89 2.45
C PRO A 47 -18.03 13.00 3.60
N ARG A 48 -18.77 12.94 4.72
CA ARG A 48 -18.31 12.26 5.94
C ARG A 48 -17.62 10.92 5.63
N PRO A 49 -16.41 10.68 6.18
CA PRO A 49 -15.65 9.47 5.92
C PRO A 49 -16.39 8.22 6.40
N PRO A 50 -16.08 7.05 5.80
CA PRO A 50 -16.76 5.79 6.12
C PRO A 50 -16.49 5.30 7.56
N ILE A 51 -15.47 5.86 8.22
CA ILE A 51 -15.09 5.51 9.59
C ILE A 51 -15.21 6.73 10.50
N SER A 52 -15.46 6.47 11.78
CA SER A 52 -15.45 7.52 12.79
C SER A 52 -14.02 7.85 13.24
N ARG A 53 -13.85 9.01 13.89
CA ARG A 53 -12.55 9.44 14.44
C ARG A 53 -12.03 8.45 15.48
N GLU A 54 -12.92 7.92 16.29
CA GLU A 54 -12.62 6.91 17.31
C GLU A 54 -12.12 5.62 16.67
N THR A 55 -12.75 5.17 15.57
CA THR A 55 -12.31 3.98 14.83
C THR A 55 -10.93 4.17 14.20
N ALA A 56 -10.65 5.35 13.65
CA ALA A 56 -9.34 5.65 13.08
C ALA A 56 -8.23 5.65 14.15
N LEU A 57 -8.48 6.28 15.29
CA LEU A 57 -7.57 6.27 16.44
C LEU A 57 -7.34 4.85 16.96
N ALA A 58 -8.41 4.07 17.12
CA ALA A 58 -8.31 2.67 17.52
C ALA A 58 -7.49 1.85 16.51
N SER A 59 -7.66 2.11 15.21
CA SER A 59 -6.90 1.45 14.14
C SER A 59 -5.42 1.80 14.19
N LEU A 60 -5.09 3.08 14.38
CA LEU A 60 -3.72 3.57 14.53
C LEU A 60 -3.02 2.92 15.73
N VAL A 61 -3.66 2.94 16.91
CA VAL A 61 -3.12 2.32 18.14
C VAL A 61 -2.98 0.80 17.95
N SER A 62 -3.97 0.15 17.35
CA SER A 62 -3.93 -1.29 17.06
C SER A 62 -2.82 -1.66 16.09
N ALA A 63 -2.55 -0.84 15.07
CA ALA A 63 -1.45 -1.05 14.14
C ALA A 63 -0.09 -1.03 14.86
N GLY A 64 0.11 -0.07 15.76
CA GLY A 64 1.31 0.02 16.59
C GLY A 64 1.47 -1.20 17.52
N ALA A 65 0.41 -1.55 18.27
CA ALA A 65 0.42 -2.69 19.17
C ALA A 65 0.68 -4.01 18.44
N LEU A 66 -0.01 -4.25 17.31
CA LEU A 66 0.21 -5.43 16.47
C LEU A 66 1.63 -5.43 15.89
N GLY A 67 2.15 -4.28 15.47
CA GLY A 67 3.53 -4.16 15.01
C GLY A 67 4.54 -4.64 16.04
N ILE A 68 4.39 -4.22 17.30
CA ILE A 68 5.22 -4.67 18.43
C ILE A 68 5.10 -6.18 18.63
N VAL A 69 3.88 -6.72 18.66
CA VAL A 69 3.64 -8.17 18.82
C VAL A 69 4.25 -8.97 17.68
N LEU A 70 4.12 -8.51 16.43
CA LEU A 70 4.67 -9.17 15.24
C LEU A 70 6.20 -9.19 15.24
N LEU A 71 6.85 -8.12 15.72
CA LEU A 71 8.30 -8.10 15.90
C LEU A 71 8.74 -9.02 17.04
N TRP A 72 8.05 -8.97 18.19
CA TRP A 72 8.35 -9.82 19.34
C TRP A 72 8.23 -11.31 19.02
N LYS A 73 7.20 -11.70 18.26
CA LYS A 73 7.01 -13.07 17.77
C LYS A 73 7.86 -13.43 16.56
N LYS A 74 8.65 -12.49 16.02
CA LYS A 74 9.46 -12.66 14.79
C LYS A 74 8.63 -13.04 13.55
N TRP A 75 7.34 -12.70 13.58
CA TRP A 75 6.39 -12.94 12.49
C TRP A 75 6.53 -11.92 11.36
N ALA A 76 6.99 -10.71 11.69
CA ALA A 76 7.36 -9.66 10.72
C ALA A 76 8.83 -9.23 10.90
N THR A 77 9.34 -8.50 9.90
CA THR A 77 10.64 -7.82 10.00
C THR A 77 10.45 -6.36 10.32
N LEU A 78 11.51 -5.72 10.82
CA LEU A 78 11.54 -4.27 10.91
C LEU A 78 11.33 -3.61 9.54
N THR A 79 11.94 -4.14 8.47
CA THR A 79 11.73 -3.65 7.09
C THR A 79 10.28 -3.67 6.67
N LEU A 80 9.57 -4.77 6.93
CA LEU A 80 8.15 -4.90 6.60
C LEU A 80 7.28 -3.98 7.46
N LEU A 81 7.64 -3.78 8.73
CA LEU A 81 6.93 -2.87 9.62
C LEU A 81 7.13 -1.41 9.19
N LEU A 82 8.35 -1.01 8.83
CA LEU A 82 8.62 0.31 8.25
C LEU A 82 7.87 0.50 6.93
N PHE A 83 7.84 -0.52 6.08
CA PHE A 83 7.05 -0.51 4.85
C PHE A 83 5.55 -0.35 5.13
N SER A 84 5.03 -0.91 6.23
CA SER A 84 3.62 -0.74 6.62
C SER A 84 3.26 0.69 7.03
N LEU A 85 4.25 1.55 7.31
CA LEU A 85 4.04 2.99 7.58
C LEU A 85 3.80 3.80 6.30
N PHE A 86 3.99 3.21 5.12
CA PHE A 86 3.81 3.87 3.83
C PHE A 86 2.48 4.62 3.67
N PRO A 87 1.32 4.15 4.20
CA PRO A 87 0.07 4.90 4.10
C PRO A 87 0.18 6.36 4.56
N PHE A 88 1.02 6.69 5.55
CA PHE A 88 1.18 8.09 5.96
C PHE A 88 1.71 9.00 4.84
N LEU A 89 2.47 8.47 3.89
CA LEU A 89 2.94 9.23 2.73
C LEU A 89 1.81 9.59 1.76
N LEU A 90 0.67 8.89 1.84
CA LEU A 90 -0.52 9.16 1.02
C LEU A 90 -1.34 10.34 1.55
N LEU A 91 -1.08 10.82 2.78
CA LEU A 91 -1.77 11.98 3.34
C LEU A 91 -1.55 13.24 2.50
N GLY A 92 -0.33 13.47 2.01
CA GLY A 92 -0.02 14.64 1.18
C GLY A 92 -0.76 14.64 -0.17
N PRO A 93 -0.59 13.59 -1.02
CA PRO A 93 -1.25 13.52 -2.32
C PRO A 93 -2.79 13.52 -2.24
N PHE A 94 -3.37 12.97 -1.18
CA PHE A 94 -4.81 12.86 -1.02
C PHE A 94 -5.38 13.83 0.01
N ASP A 95 -4.64 14.89 0.31
CA ASP A 95 -5.17 15.98 1.12
C ASP A 95 -6.32 16.66 0.38
N GLU A 96 -7.36 17.04 1.12
CA GLU A 96 -8.56 17.74 0.62
C GLU A 96 -9.35 17.06 -0.52
N ILE A 97 -8.91 15.90 -1.01
CA ILE A 97 -9.66 15.10 -1.98
C ILE A 97 -10.92 14.57 -1.32
N SER A 98 -12.04 14.68 -2.05
CA SER A 98 -13.31 14.17 -1.57
C SER A 98 -13.23 12.68 -1.21
N THR A 99 -13.85 12.32 -0.09
CA THR A 99 -13.85 10.96 0.45
C THR A 99 -14.28 9.91 -0.57
N THR A 100 -15.23 10.25 -1.45
CA THR A 100 -15.71 9.40 -2.55
C THR A 100 -14.57 8.85 -3.41
N TYR A 101 -13.49 9.63 -3.58
CA TYR A 101 -12.33 9.30 -4.40
C TYR A 101 -11.13 8.86 -3.53
N LYS A 102 -10.87 9.58 -2.44
CA LYS A 102 -9.75 9.31 -1.53
C LYS A 102 -9.78 7.89 -0.97
N THR A 103 -10.94 7.42 -0.49
CA THR A 103 -11.05 6.08 0.11
C THR A 103 -10.68 4.96 -0.86
N PRO A 104 -11.28 4.87 -2.08
CA PRO A 104 -10.89 3.82 -3.03
C PRO A 104 -9.45 3.98 -3.53
N PHE A 105 -8.92 5.20 -3.68
CA PHE A 105 -7.51 5.41 -4.05
C PHE A 105 -6.55 4.83 -3.00
N ILE A 106 -6.80 5.11 -1.72
CA ILE A 106 -6.01 4.55 -0.61
C ILE A 106 -6.15 3.02 -0.58
N ALA A 107 -7.34 2.48 -0.79
CA ALA A 107 -7.57 1.03 -0.83
C ALA A 107 -6.78 0.35 -1.97
N LEU A 108 -6.77 0.93 -3.17
CA LEU A 108 -5.95 0.42 -4.28
C LEU A 108 -4.46 0.50 -3.97
N CYS A 109 -3.99 1.61 -3.40
CA CYS A 109 -2.61 1.73 -2.96
C CYS A 109 -2.24 0.64 -1.93
N ALA A 110 -3.11 0.39 -0.95
CA ALA A 110 -2.92 -0.65 0.05
C ALA A 110 -2.90 -2.06 -0.57
N LEU A 111 -3.70 -2.32 -1.61
CA LEU A 111 -3.67 -3.59 -2.36
C LEU A 111 -2.33 -3.78 -3.09
N ILE A 112 -1.84 -2.76 -3.78
CA ILE A 112 -0.54 -2.80 -4.49
C ILE A 112 0.60 -3.08 -3.49
N LEU A 113 0.60 -2.36 -2.36
CA LEU A 113 1.57 -2.57 -1.29
C LEU A 113 1.45 -3.96 -0.66
N THR A 114 0.23 -4.49 -0.53
CA THR A 114 -0.02 -5.86 -0.04
C THR A 114 0.65 -6.90 -0.94
N ILE A 115 0.54 -6.76 -2.27
CA ILE A 115 1.18 -7.68 -3.23
C ILE A 115 2.70 -7.68 -3.02
N ALA A 116 3.31 -6.50 -2.88
CA ALA A 116 4.75 -6.38 -2.64
C ALA A 116 5.16 -6.94 -1.26
N ALA A 117 4.37 -6.70 -0.22
CA ALA A 117 4.60 -7.25 1.12
C ALA A 117 4.56 -8.78 1.11
N VAL A 118 3.56 -9.39 0.47
CA VAL A 118 3.45 -10.84 0.31
C VAL A 118 4.64 -11.38 -0.50
N GLY A 119 4.99 -10.74 -1.61
CA GLY A 119 6.16 -11.10 -2.41
C GLY A 119 7.46 -11.04 -1.60
N PHE A 120 7.68 -9.97 -0.84
CA PHE A 120 8.84 -9.81 0.02
C PHE A 120 8.94 -10.93 1.05
N GLN A 121 7.83 -11.29 1.69
CA GLN A 121 7.82 -12.37 2.68
C GLN A 121 8.09 -13.74 2.07
N ARG A 122 7.58 -14.00 0.86
CA ARG A 122 7.78 -15.28 0.15
C ARG A 122 9.21 -15.42 -0.38
N TYR A 123 9.83 -14.33 -0.83
CA TYR A 123 11.15 -14.32 -1.48
C TYR A 123 12.24 -13.63 -0.64
N ARG A 124 12.11 -13.68 0.68
CA ARG A 124 12.91 -12.89 1.64
C ARG A 124 14.42 -13.06 1.53
N SER A 125 14.91 -14.22 1.09
CA SER A 125 16.35 -14.49 0.90
C SER A 125 16.95 -13.83 -0.35
N SER A 126 16.12 -13.30 -1.24
CA SER A 126 16.56 -12.68 -2.48
C SER A 126 16.88 -11.20 -2.27
N ARG A 127 18.08 -10.76 -2.72
CA ARG A 127 18.44 -9.33 -2.80
C ARG A 127 17.44 -8.50 -3.60
N TRP A 128 16.70 -9.14 -4.51
CA TRP A 128 15.67 -8.50 -5.33
C TRP A 128 14.40 -8.18 -4.55
N SER A 129 14.15 -8.83 -3.42
CA SER A 129 12.93 -8.62 -2.63
C SER A 129 12.83 -7.19 -2.08
N LEU A 130 13.96 -6.60 -1.66
CA LEU A 130 14.00 -5.22 -1.19
C LEU A 130 13.81 -4.24 -2.35
N LEU A 131 14.44 -4.51 -3.50
CA LEU A 131 14.24 -3.70 -4.71
C LEU A 131 12.77 -3.73 -5.16
N ILE A 132 12.09 -4.87 -5.04
CA ILE A 132 10.65 -4.99 -5.33
C ILE A 132 9.82 -4.16 -4.35
N LEU A 133 10.14 -4.18 -3.05
CA LEU A 133 9.44 -3.32 -2.08
C LEU A 133 9.61 -1.83 -2.41
N VAL A 134 10.85 -1.39 -2.64
CA VAL A 134 11.16 0.02 -2.89
C VAL A 134 10.56 0.49 -4.22
N SER A 135 10.71 -0.30 -5.29
CA SER A 135 10.10 0.03 -6.59
C SER A 135 8.59 0.05 -6.51
N THR A 136 7.96 -0.92 -5.83
CA THR A 136 6.51 -0.90 -5.64
C THR A 136 6.07 0.30 -4.81
N ALA A 137 6.78 0.66 -3.74
CA ALA A 137 6.50 1.86 -2.95
C ALA A 137 6.56 3.13 -3.83
N ALA A 138 7.60 3.27 -4.65
CA ALA A 138 7.74 4.39 -5.57
C ALA A 138 6.60 4.43 -6.60
N VAL A 139 6.27 3.29 -7.22
CA VAL A 139 5.16 3.17 -8.17
C VAL A 139 3.83 3.53 -7.50
N THR A 140 3.55 3.04 -6.30
CA THR A 140 2.34 3.39 -5.55
C THR A 140 2.25 4.89 -5.29
N LEU A 141 3.37 5.53 -4.93
CA LEU A 141 3.39 6.98 -4.70
C LEU A 141 3.14 7.77 -6.00
N LEU A 142 3.73 7.33 -7.11
CA LEU A 142 3.50 7.94 -8.43
C LEU A 142 2.04 7.77 -8.87
N LEU A 143 1.44 6.60 -8.64
CA LEU A 143 0.02 6.37 -8.93
C LEU A 143 -0.88 7.23 -8.04
N ALA A 144 -0.54 7.40 -6.76
CA ALA A 144 -1.28 8.30 -5.88
C ALA A 144 -1.20 9.76 -6.36
N TRP A 145 -0.02 10.22 -6.74
CA TRP A 145 0.16 11.56 -7.31
C TRP A 145 -0.60 11.75 -8.62
N HIS A 146 -0.55 10.74 -9.49
CA HIS A 146 -1.28 10.73 -10.75
C HIS A 146 -2.79 10.80 -10.51
N ALA A 147 -3.35 9.95 -9.65
CA ALA A 147 -4.77 9.92 -9.32
C ALA A 147 -5.24 11.25 -8.70
N SER A 148 -4.42 11.85 -7.83
CA SER A 148 -4.64 13.18 -7.27
C SER A 148 -4.67 14.26 -8.36
N SER A 149 -3.68 14.26 -9.26
CA SER A 149 -3.61 15.21 -10.37
C SER A 149 -4.82 15.09 -11.30
N ALA A 150 -5.24 13.85 -11.61
CA ALA A 150 -6.42 13.58 -12.43
C ALA A 150 -7.71 14.06 -11.75
N TYR A 151 -7.83 13.87 -10.43
CA TYR A 151 -8.94 14.39 -9.64
C TYR A 151 -8.98 15.91 -9.67
N TRP A 152 -7.86 16.59 -9.42
CA TRP A 152 -7.82 18.05 -9.41
C TRP A 152 -8.06 18.66 -10.80
N SER A 153 -7.58 18.01 -11.87
CA SER A 153 -7.91 18.41 -13.25
C SER A 153 -9.41 18.31 -13.53
N MET A 154 -10.06 17.21 -13.13
CA MET A 154 -11.51 17.07 -13.27
C MET A 154 -12.26 18.10 -12.41
N ALA A 155 -11.80 18.35 -11.18
CA ALA A 155 -12.42 19.35 -10.30
C ALA A 155 -12.33 20.77 -10.92
N ASP A 156 -11.18 21.13 -11.49
CA ASP A 156 -10.96 22.39 -12.20
C ASP A 156 -11.89 22.52 -13.42
N ASP A 157 -12.02 21.47 -14.24
CA ASP A 157 -12.94 21.42 -15.38
C ASP A 157 -14.42 21.61 -14.97
N LEU A 158 -14.79 21.17 -13.76
CA LEU A 158 -16.11 21.34 -13.17
C LEU A 158 -16.31 22.71 -12.50
N GLY A 159 -15.28 23.57 -12.50
CA GLY A 159 -15.33 24.89 -11.88
C GLY A 159 -15.14 24.90 -10.37
N TYR A 160 -14.64 23.81 -9.77
CA TYR A 160 -14.23 23.76 -8.35
C TYR A 160 -12.87 24.46 -8.15
N VAL A 161 -12.79 25.72 -8.55
CA VAL A 161 -11.61 26.56 -8.33
C VAL A 161 -11.80 27.28 -7.00
N MET A 162 -10.92 27.03 -6.02
CA MET A 162 -10.95 27.58 -4.65
C MET A 162 -12.11 27.11 -3.76
N CYS A 163 -13.04 26.28 -4.25
CA CYS A 163 -14.17 25.84 -3.45
C CYS A 163 -13.89 24.54 -2.70
N PHE A 164 -13.28 24.65 -1.53
CA PHE A 164 -13.07 23.51 -0.64
C PHE A 164 -14.41 23.05 -0.08
N PRO A 165 -14.79 21.76 -0.24
CA PRO A 165 -16.09 21.25 0.19
C PRO A 165 -16.36 21.49 1.69
N ASP A 166 -15.30 21.44 2.50
CA ASP A 166 -15.37 21.63 3.95
C ASP A 166 -15.40 23.11 4.40
N TYR A 167 -15.00 24.06 3.55
CA TYR A 167 -14.82 25.46 3.98
C TYR A 167 -15.79 26.44 3.30
N GLN A 168 -16.17 26.19 2.05
CA GLN A 168 -16.99 27.13 1.25
C GLN A 168 -18.40 26.61 0.93
N GLY A 169 -18.77 25.44 1.46
CA GLY A 169 -20.11 24.86 1.28
C GLY A 169 -20.37 24.30 -0.11
N CYS A 170 -19.31 23.98 -0.87
CA CYS A 170 -19.48 23.33 -2.16
C CYS A 170 -20.06 21.92 -2.01
N PRO A 171 -20.95 21.51 -2.93
CA PRO A 171 -21.46 20.15 -2.93
C PRO A 171 -20.31 19.16 -3.13
N PRO A 172 -20.32 18.01 -2.43
CA PRO A 172 -19.28 17.00 -2.63
C PRO A 172 -19.36 16.45 -4.05
N LEU A 173 -18.21 16.15 -4.64
CA LEU A 173 -18.18 15.41 -5.90
C LEU A 173 -18.70 13.99 -5.65
N THR A 174 -19.73 13.62 -6.42
CA THR A 174 -20.55 12.44 -6.15
C THR A 174 -19.93 11.15 -6.70
N GLY A 175 -18.92 11.26 -7.57
CA GLY A 175 -18.37 10.10 -8.28
C GLY A 175 -19.16 9.75 -9.54
N GLN A 176 -20.27 10.44 -9.80
CA GLN A 176 -21.05 10.29 -11.03
C GLN A 176 -20.46 11.11 -12.18
N GLU A 177 -19.72 12.17 -11.87
CA GLU A 177 -19.10 13.06 -12.84
C GLU A 177 -17.98 12.33 -13.59
N THR A 178 -17.08 11.69 -12.83
CA THR A 178 -16.11 10.75 -13.36
C THR A 178 -15.87 9.66 -12.32
N PRO A 179 -16.02 8.37 -12.67
CA PRO A 179 -15.79 7.31 -11.70
C PRO A 179 -14.34 7.29 -11.20
N TRP A 180 -14.15 7.02 -9.90
CA TRP A 180 -12.82 7.03 -9.28
C TRP A 180 -11.81 6.13 -10.01
N TRP A 181 -12.23 4.96 -10.50
CA TRP A 181 -11.31 4.04 -11.19
C TRP A 181 -10.79 4.64 -12.51
N VAL A 182 -11.58 5.48 -13.17
CA VAL A 182 -11.14 6.18 -14.39
C VAL A 182 -10.03 7.15 -14.02
N LEU A 183 -10.19 7.92 -12.93
CA LEU A 183 -9.16 8.87 -12.48
C LEU A 183 -7.88 8.17 -12.01
N PHE A 184 -7.99 6.99 -11.42
CA PHE A 184 -6.83 6.23 -10.94
C PHE A 184 -6.02 5.59 -12.07
N PHE A 185 -6.69 5.15 -13.14
CA PHE A 185 -6.07 4.44 -14.27
C PHE A 185 -5.97 5.25 -15.56
N ARG A 186 -6.31 6.54 -15.53
CA ARG A 186 -6.21 7.42 -16.70
C ARG A 186 -4.75 7.43 -17.19
N LEU A 187 -4.53 7.33 -18.49
CA LEU A 187 -3.21 7.46 -19.10
C LEU A 187 -3.04 8.86 -19.68
#